data_AF-A0A3L7N530-F1
#
_entry.id   AF-A0A3L7N530-F1
#
_cell.length_a   1.000
_cell.length_b   1.000
_cell.length_c   1.000
_cell.angle_alpha   90.00
_cell.angle_beta   90.00
_cell.angle_gamma   90.00
#
_symmetry.space_group_name_H-M   'P 1'
#
loop_
_entity.id
_entity.type
_entity.pdbx_description
1 polymer ?
#
loop_
_entity_poly.entity_id
_entity_poly.type
_entity_poly.pdbx_seq_one_letter_code
_entity_poly.pdbx_strand_id
1 'polypeptide(L)'
;IVLVVKDGIVSLRPVVSGASNMSDTIVVQGLKEGETVVTGPYRSLESLKEGDRVKEEEMKDGFRMNGGGGGGGGGGGGGGGGRRGGGIRIG
;
A
#
# COMPACT_ATOMS: atom_id res chain seq x y z
N ILE A 1 17.00 8.38 -6.16
CA ILE A 1 16.44 9.53 -5.40
C ILE A 1 15.09 9.09 -4.84
N VAL A 2 14.77 9.51 -3.62
CA VAL A 2 13.44 9.31 -3.00
C VAL A 2 12.81 10.67 -2.77
N LEU A 3 11.51 10.80 -2.99
CA LEU A 3 10.76 12.04 -2.75
C LEU A 3 10.26 12.02 -1.31
N VAL A 4 10.63 13.04 -0.52
CA VAL A 4 10.12 13.25 0.84
C VAL A 4 9.20 14.46 0.87
N VAL A 5 8.23 14.45 1.78
CA VAL A 5 7.31 15.57 1.98
C VAL A 5 7.57 16.21 3.32
N LYS A 6 7.70 17.53 3.33
CA LYS A 6 7.72 18.34 4.55
C LYS A 6 6.80 19.54 4.36
N ASP A 7 5.81 19.67 5.25
CA ASP A 7 4.84 20.77 5.21
C ASP A 7 4.11 20.89 3.85
N GLY A 8 3.82 19.75 3.22
CA GLY A 8 3.19 19.66 1.90
C GLY A 8 4.09 20.02 0.72
N ILE A 9 5.40 20.17 0.94
CA ILE A 9 6.41 20.47 -0.09
C ILE A 9 7.30 19.27 -0.35
N VAL A 10 7.50 18.96 -1.63
CA VAL A 10 8.39 17.88 -2.08
C VAL A 10 9.85 18.30 -1.97
N SER A 11 10.68 17.39 -1.45
CA SER A 11 12.13 17.46 -1.53
C SER A 11 12.74 16.16 -2.07
N LEU A 12 13.69 16.27 -2.97
CA LEU A 12 14.42 15.21 -3.63
C LEU A 12 15.59 14.79 -2.75
N ARG A 13 15.49 13.60 -2.17
CA ARG A 13 16.51 13.06 -1.28
C ARG A 13 17.40 12.04 -1.98
N PRO A 14 18.71 12.29 -2.09
CA PRO A 14 19.67 11.25 -2.40
C PRO A 14 19.65 10.17 -1.31
N VAL A 15 19.58 8.92 -1.74
CA VAL A 15 19.58 7.76 -0.84
C VAL A 15 20.57 6.72 -1.35
N VAL A 16 21.07 5.90 -0.43
CA VAL A 16 21.81 4.69 -0.77
C VAL A 16 20.83 3.52 -0.70
N SER A 17 20.63 2.84 -1.82
CA SER A 17 19.85 1.61 -1.90
C SER A 17 20.73 0.41 -1.54
N GLY A 18 20.20 -0.50 -0.73
CA GLY A 18 20.77 -1.80 -0.44
C GLY A 18 20.17 -2.89 -1.35
N ALA A 19 19.98 -4.08 -0.79
CA ALA A 19 19.37 -5.19 -1.50
C ALA A 19 17.94 -4.86 -1.96
N SER A 20 17.59 -5.34 -3.14
CA SER A 20 16.26 -5.23 -3.72
C SER A 20 15.77 -6.59 -4.21
N ASN A 21 14.46 -6.73 -4.32
CA ASN A 21 13.80 -7.87 -4.94
C ASN A 21 12.89 -7.35 -6.08
N MET A 22 11.93 -8.15 -6.52
CA MET A 22 11.04 -7.78 -7.64
C MET A 22 10.05 -6.65 -7.30
N SER A 23 9.80 -6.36 -6.03
CA SER A 23 8.78 -5.39 -5.60
C SER A 23 9.30 -4.34 -4.61
N ASP A 24 10.37 -4.65 -3.88
CA ASP A 24 10.86 -3.87 -2.76
C ASP A 24 12.34 -3.54 -2.94
N THR A 25 12.76 -2.39 -2.41
CA THR A 25 14.15 -1.97 -2.34
C THR A 25 14.44 -1.44 -0.95
N ILE A 26 15.48 -1.97 -0.30
CA ILE A 26 15.90 -1.50 1.02
C ILE A 26 16.65 -0.18 0.86
N VAL A 27 16.29 0.84 1.64
CA VAL A 27 17.06 2.09 1.76
C VAL A 27 17.95 1.99 3.00
N VAL A 28 19.27 2.04 2.82
CA VAL A 28 20.22 1.87 3.93
C VAL A 28 20.72 3.22 4.48
N GLN A 29 20.66 4.30 3.67
CA GLN A 29 21.05 5.66 4.10
C GLN A 29 20.27 6.72 3.33
N GLY A 30 20.18 7.92 3.90
CA GLY A 30 19.63 9.13 3.26
C GLY A 30 18.24 9.55 3.75
N LEU A 31 17.53 8.68 4.45
CA LEU A 31 16.26 8.97 5.12
C LEU A 31 16.44 8.98 6.65
N LYS A 32 15.58 9.74 7.32
CA LYS A 32 15.50 9.80 8.79
C LYS A 32 14.16 9.23 9.25
N GLU A 33 14.14 8.72 10.47
CA GLU A 33 12.90 8.27 11.11
C GLU A 33 11.90 9.42 11.20
N GLY A 34 10.62 9.11 10.92
CA GLY A 34 9.53 10.09 10.90
C GLY A 34 9.44 10.93 9.63
N GLU A 35 10.32 10.76 8.63
CA GLU A 35 10.15 11.40 7.31
C GLU A 35 9.04 10.69 6.51
N THR A 36 8.11 11.47 5.96
CA THR A 36 7.06 10.98 5.05
C THR A 36 7.61 10.92 3.62
N VAL A 37 7.43 9.78 2.95
CA VAL A 37 7.81 9.59 1.54
C VAL A 37 6.59 9.66 0.62
N VAL A 38 6.78 10.18 -0.59
CA VAL A 38 5.74 10.17 -1.62
C VAL A 38 5.70 8.79 -2.28
N THR A 39 4.53 8.16 -2.28
CA THR A 39 4.29 6.88 -2.96
C THR A 39 3.14 7.01 -3.96
N GLY A 40 3.20 6.27 -5.07
CA GLY A 40 2.14 6.28 -6.07
C GLY A 40 2.61 5.74 -7.42
N PRO A 41 1.76 5.85 -8.46
CA PRO A 41 2.12 5.45 -9.82
C PRO A 41 3.35 6.24 -10.31
N TYR A 42 4.28 5.55 -10.96
CA TYR A 42 5.52 6.15 -11.45
C TYR A 42 5.28 7.42 -12.29
N ARG A 43 4.27 7.43 -13.16
CA ARG A 43 3.93 8.60 -14.00
C ARG A 43 3.63 9.86 -13.18
N SER A 44 2.98 9.71 -12.02
CA SER A 44 2.68 10.85 -11.14
C SER A 44 3.93 11.34 -10.43
N LEU A 45 4.82 10.41 -10.04
CA LEU A 45 6.07 10.74 -9.35
C LEU A 45 7.09 11.40 -10.30
N GLU A 46 7.17 10.93 -11.55
CA GLU A 46 8.10 11.44 -12.57
C GLU A 46 7.84 12.91 -12.94
N SER A 47 6.59 13.38 -12.80
CA SER A 47 6.26 14.79 -13.04
C SER A 47 6.62 15.73 -11.88
N LEU A 48 6.85 15.21 -10.67
CA LEU A 48 7.13 16.02 -9.48
C LEU A 48 8.57 16.51 -9.46
N LYS A 49 8.74 17.75 -8.99
CA LYS A 49 10.04 18.44 -8.87
C LYS A 49 10.27 18.95 -7.45
N GLU A 50 11.51 19.35 -7.18
CA GLU A 50 11.85 20.03 -5.93
C GLU A 50 10.95 21.25 -5.72
N GLY A 51 10.34 21.37 -4.54
CA GLY A 51 9.50 22.51 -4.19
C GLY A 51 8.04 22.41 -4.62
N ASP A 52 7.65 21.36 -5.36
CA ASP A 52 6.26 21.16 -5.75
C ASP A 52 5.37 20.92 -4.52
N ARG A 53 4.14 21.45 -4.60
CA ARG A 53 3.12 21.22 -3.57
C ARG A 53 2.42 19.89 -3.83
N VAL A 54 2.31 19.10 -2.78
CA VAL A 54 1.53 17.86 -2.77
C VAL A 54 0.50 17.91 -1.66
N LYS A 55 -0.59 17.16 -1.85
CA LYS A 55 -1.59 16.93 -0.82
C LYS A 55 -1.54 15.46 -0.43
N GLU A 56 -1.65 15.21 0.86
CA GLU A 56 -1.85 13.86 1.35
C GLU A 56 -3.23 13.39 0.90
N GLU A 57 -3.27 12.27 0.18
CA GLU A 57 -4.50 11.57 -0.11
C GLU A 57 -4.57 10.34 0.79
N GLU A 58 -5.73 10.09 1.39
CA GLU A 58 -5.95 8.84 2.12
C GLU A 58 -5.78 7.66 1.16
N MET A 59 -4.84 6.78 1.48
CA MET A 59 -4.63 5.54 0.75
C MET A 59 -5.91 4.70 0.83
N LYS A 60 -6.70 4.64 -0.25
CA LYS A 60 -7.77 3.64 -0.37
C LYS A 60 -7.10 2.27 -0.51
N ASP A 61 -7.14 1.46 0.55
CA ASP A 61 -6.88 0.00 0.77
C ASP A 61 -6.52 -0.94 -0.42
N GLY A 62 -5.84 -0.45 -1.44
CA GLY A 62 -5.47 -1.15 -2.66
C GLY A 62 -4.01 -1.56 -2.70
N PHE A 63 -3.17 -0.97 -1.83
CA PHE A 63 -1.79 -1.38 -1.63
C PHE A 63 -1.72 -2.40 -0.49
N ARG A 64 -2.19 -3.62 -0.76
CA ARG A 64 -1.95 -4.75 0.13
C ARG A 64 -0.44 -5.01 0.16
N MET A 65 0.24 -4.51 1.19
CA MET A 65 1.53 -5.07 1.62
C MET A 65 1.27 -6.52 2.00
N ASN A 66 1.52 -7.45 1.08
CA ASN A 66 1.44 -8.89 1.33
C ASN A 66 2.70 -9.30 2.12
N GLY A 67 2.75 -8.88 3.38
CA GLY A 67 3.60 -9.50 4.41
C GLY A 67 2.90 -10.76 4.88
N GLY A 68 3.48 -11.91 4.57
CA GLY A 68 2.93 -13.23 4.89
C GLY A 68 2.63 -13.42 6.37
N GLY A 69 1.46 -13.99 6.64
CA GLY A 69 1.07 -14.59 7.91
C GLY A 69 0.39 -15.91 7.62
N GLY A 70 1.13 -17.02 7.78
CA GLY A 70 0.57 -18.36 7.70
C GLY A 70 -0.26 -18.71 8.93
N GLY A 71 -1.14 -19.70 8.79
CA GLY A 71 -1.71 -20.40 9.94
C GLY A 71 -3.09 -20.99 9.71
N GLY A 72 -3.18 -22.32 9.80
CA GLY A 72 -4.35 -22.98 10.35
C GLY A 72 -5.25 -23.69 9.36
N GLY A 73 -4.96 -24.97 9.12
CA GLY A 73 -5.96 -25.91 8.63
C GLY A 73 -7.11 -26.10 9.61
N GLY A 74 -8.24 -26.56 9.09
CA GLY A 74 -9.41 -26.96 9.86
C GLY A 74 -10.44 -27.61 8.96
N GLY A 75 -10.32 -28.93 8.78
CA GLY A 75 -11.39 -29.74 8.21
C GLY A 75 -12.54 -29.96 9.19
N GLY A 76 -13.69 -30.35 8.64
CA GLY A 76 -14.92 -30.73 9.35
C GLY A 76 -16.11 -29.98 8.74
N GLY A 77 -17.14 -30.58 8.14
CA GLY A 77 -17.72 -31.89 8.38
C GLY A 77 -19.11 -31.70 8.99
N GLY A 78 -20.17 -32.02 8.23
CA GLY A 78 -21.58 -32.05 8.68
C GLY A 78 -22.28 -30.68 8.62
N GLY A 79 -23.54 -30.54 8.22
CA GLY A 79 -24.60 -31.49 7.95
C GLY A 79 -25.93 -30.76 8.16
N GLY A 80 -26.90 -31.01 7.27
CA GLY A 80 -28.33 -30.84 7.57
C GLY A 80 -28.94 -29.47 7.25
N GLY A 81 -30.15 -29.51 6.68
CA GLY A 81 -31.10 -28.41 6.78
C GLY A 81 -31.77 -27.98 5.49
N GLY A 82 -32.46 -28.89 4.80
CA GLY A 82 -33.41 -28.50 3.77
C GLY A 82 -34.50 -27.59 4.33
N ARG A 83 -34.62 -26.39 3.76
CA ARG A 83 -35.84 -25.57 3.78
C ARG A 83 -35.98 -24.86 2.44
N ARG A 84 -36.54 -25.55 1.45
CA ARG A 84 -37.15 -24.92 0.27
C ARG A 84 -38.48 -24.29 0.72
N GLY A 85 -38.40 -23.13 1.36
CA GLY A 85 -39.53 -22.27 1.71
C GLY A 85 -39.49 -21.02 0.84
N GLY A 86 -40.53 -20.82 0.04
CA GLY A 86 -40.60 -19.82 -1.03
C GLY A 86 -40.52 -18.36 -0.56
N GLY A 87 -39.91 -17.54 -1.42
CA GLY A 87 -39.98 -16.08 -1.38
C GLY A 87 -40.54 -15.58 -2.70
N ILE A 88 -41.78 -15.11 -2.65
CA ILE A 88 -42.49 -14.41 -3.72
C ILE A 88 -41.75 -13.09 -4.01
N ARG A 89 -41.51 -12.78 -5.30
CA ARG A 89 -40.99 -11.48 -5.75
C ARG A 89 -42.13 -10.49 -5.95
N ILE A 90 -42.07 -9.32 -5.32
CA ILE A 90 -42.88 -8.14 -5.64
C ILE A 90 -42.05 -6.88 -5.41
N GLY A 91 -42.04 -5.98 -6.41
CA GLY A 91 -41.81 -4.53 -6.26
C GLY A 91 -40.39 -4.06 -6.47
#